data_AF-A0A6L8IM42-F1
#
_entry.id   AF-A0A6L8IM42-F1
#
_cell.length_a   1.000
_cell.length_b   1.000
_cell.length_c   1.000
_cell.angle_alpha   90.00
_cell.angle_beta   90.00
_cell.angle_gamma   90.00
#
_symmetry.space_group_name_H-M   'P 1'
#
loop_
_entity.id
_entity.type
_entity.pdbx_description
1 polymer ?
#
loop_
_entity_poly.entity_id
_entity_poly.type
_entity_poly.pdbx_seq_one_letter_code
_entity_poly.pdbx_strand_id
1 'polypeptide(L)'
;MANDHDDQPGVINVPDDFKVQIDKDFYEAPVPLMSGRELLELAGKKPAERFAIYLKVQTGQPERLDLDAKIDLARPGIERFVTLPLDQTEGFRDRREFVLPQEDIEWLNGSPHCFELVAEGGVLRVVLYDFPIPPGYQCRHADVNVRIESGYPDTQIDMVYVHPALARADGKPIGAISGDDFDGRQWQRWSRHRTGENPWRPGVDNLATHFGLVEHWFANELNKG
;
A
#
# COMPACT_ATOMS: atom_id res chain seq x y z
N MET A 1 37.93 -29.60 -50.43
CA MET A 1 36.68 -28.82 -50.47
C MET A 1 36.00 -29.07 -49.14
N ALA A 2 35.73 -27.99 -48.41
CA ALA A 2 35.28 -27.99 -47.03
C ALA A 2 33.85 -28.53 -46.89
N ASN A 3 33.63 -29.36 -45.87
CA ASN A 3 32.31 -29.58 -45.30
C ASN A 3 32.20 -28.63 -44.10
N ASP A 4 31.58 -27.48 -44.30
CA ASP A 4 31.20 -26.62 -43.18
C ASP A 4 29.91 -27.18 -42.57
N HIS A 5 29.98 -27.33 -41.25
CA HIS A 5 28.92 -27.77 -40.38
C HIS A 5 27.75 -26.77 -40.39
N ASP A 6 26.57 -27.27 -40.69
CA ASP A 6 25.30 -26.62 -40.39
C ASP A 6 25.09 -26.70 -38.87
N ASP A 7 25.50 -25.64 -38.17
CA ASP A 7 25.29 -25.45 -36.73
C ASP A 7 23.84 -24.99 -36.52
N GLN A 8 22.92 -25.96 -36.39
CA GLN A 8 21.57 -25.66 -35.94
C GLN A 8 21.63 -25.27 -34.46
N PRO A 9 21.07 -24.10 -34.05
CA PRO A 9 21.05 -23.73 -32.65
C PRO A 9 20.24 -24.78 -31.89
N GLY A 10 20.91 -25.45 -30.96
CA GLY A 10 20.29 -26.42 -30.07
C GLY A 10 19.04 -25.82 -29.44
N VAL A 11 17.90 -26.47 -29.67
CA VAL A 11 16.66 -26.20 -28.95
C VAL A 11 16.98 -26.37 -27.48
N ILE A 12 17.14 -25.24 -26.78
CA ILE A 12 17.25 -25.20 -25.34
C ILE A 12 15.91 -25.72 -24.82
N ASN A 13 15.92 -26.96 -24.34
CA ASN A 13 14.79 -27.59 -23.71
C ASN A 13 14.56 -26.85 -22.37
N VAL A 14 13.66 -25.87 -22.37
CA VAL A 14 13.22 -25.18 -21.16
C VAL A 14 12.44 -26.21 -20.34
N PRO A 15 12.83 -26.54 -19.09
CA PRO A 15 12.12 -27.53 -18.30
C PRO A 15 10.64 -27.18 -18.16
N ASP A 16 9.82 -28.23 -18.28
CA ASP A 16 8.37 -28.24 -18.17
C ASP A 16 7.87 -27.60 -16.86
N ASP A 17 6.84 -26.76 -16.99
CA ASP A 17 5.84 -26.36 -15.99
C ASP A 17 6.30 -26.29 -14.52
N PHE A 18 6.65 -25.09 -14.04
CA PHE A 18 6.87 -24.85 -12.61
C PHE A 18 5.54 -24.85 -11.88
N LYS A 19 5.17 -25.98 -11.27
CA LYS A 19 3.91 -26.10 -10.52
C LYS A 19 4.06 -25.51 -9.13
N VAL A 20 3.29 -24.46 -8.86
CA VAL A 20 3.18 -23.83 -7.53
C VAL A 20 1.79 -24.06 -6.97
N GLN A 21 1.70 -24.27 -5.67
CA GLN A 21 0.46 -24.32 -4.92
C GLN A 21 0.25 -22.99 -4.20
N ILE A 22 -0.88 -22.32 -4.41
CA ILE A 22 -1.27 -21.07 -3.75
C ILE A 22 -2.67 -21.27 -3.17
N ASP A 23 -2.85 -21.07 -1.85
CA ASP A 23 -4.14 -21.27 -1.15
C ASP A 23 -4.78 -22.66 -1.31
N LYS A 24 -3.97 -23.67 -1.66
CA LYS A 24 -4.30 -25.07 -2.01
C LYS A 24 -4.56 -25.33 -3.50
N ASP A 25 -4.79 -24.30 -4.29
CA ASP A 25 -4.93 -24.42 -5.74
C ASP A 25 -3.56 -24.51 -6.43
N PHE A 26 -3.48 -25.20 -7.56
CA PHE A 26 -2.24 -25.39 -8.31
C PHE A 26 -2.23 -24.51 -9.55
N TYR A 27 -1.11 -23.84 -9.78
CA TYR A 27 -0.88 -22.96 -10.91
C TYR A 27 0.43 -23.34 -11.61
N GLU A 28 0.49 -23.09 -12.91
CA GLU A 28 1.69 -23.26 -13.72
C GLU A 28 2.36 -21.89 -13.87
N ALA A 29 3.52 -21.75 -13.23
CA ALA A 29 4.33 -20.55 -13.32
C ALA A 29 5.06 -20.53 -14.68
N PRO A 30 4.98 -19.41 -15.44
CA PRO A 30 5.53 -19.33 -16.79
C PRO A 30 7.06 -19.23 -16.81
N VAL A 31 7.67 -18.88 -15.68
CA VAL A 31 9.12 -18.71 -15.51
C VAL A 31 9.55 -19.18 -14.12
N PRO A 32 10.80 -19.64 -13.94
CA PRO A 32 11.30 -20.10 -12.64
C PRO A 32 11.47 -18.95 -11.62
N LEU A 33 11.70 -17.72 -12.08
CA LEU A 33 11.98 -16.59 -11.21
C LEU A 33 10.79 -15.61 -11.19
N MET A 34 9.94 -15.74 -10.18
CA MET A 34 8.74 -14.90 -10.01
C MET A 34 8.84 -14.02 -8.76
N SER A 35 8.15 -12.88 -8.74
CA SER A 35 8.02 -12.05 -7.54
C SER A 35 6.74 -12.38 -6.76
N GLY A 36 6.63 -11.88 -5.53
CA GLY A 36 5.38 -12.00 -4.75
C GLY A 36 4.17 -11.46 -5.50
N ARG A 37 4.31 -10.31 -6.18
CA ARG A 37 3.29 -9.71 -7.04
C ARG A 37 2.87 -10.64 -8.16
N GLU A 38 3.82 -11.18 -8.92
CA GLU A 38 3.51 -12.05 -10.06
C GLU A 38 2.83 -13.34 -9.61
N LEU A 39 3.20 -13.90 -8.45
CA LEU A 39 2.54 -15.08 -7.86
C LEU A 39 1.10 -14.77 -7.40
N LEU A 40 0.88 -13.61 -6.79
CA LEU A 40 -0.46 -13.15 -6.42
C LEU A 40 -1.34 -12.94 -7.65
N GLU A 41 -0.82 -12.28 -8.67
CA GLU A 41 -1.53 -12.05 -9.93
C GLU A 41 -1.84 -13.36 -10.67
N LEU A 42 -0.92 -14.33 -10.65
CA LEU A 42 -1.11 -15.69 -11.18
C LEU A 42 -2.28 -16.39 -10.48
N ALA A 43 -2.42 -16.20 -9.17
CA ALA A 43 -3.54 -16.70 -8.39
C ALA A 43 -4.83 -15.87 -8.50
N GLY A 44 -4.87 -14.85 -9.36
CA GLY A 44 -6.02 -13.95 -9.54
C GLY A 44 -6.23 -12.97 -8.37
N LYS A 45 -5.25 -12.81 -7.49
CA LYS A 45 -5.30 -11.94 -6.31
C LYS A 45 -4.90 -10.52 -6.71
N LYS A 46 -5.89 -9.75 -7.19
CA LYS A 46 -5.70 -8.39 -7.72
C LYS A 46 -6.57 -7.35 -6.98
N PRO A 47 -6.05 -6.13 -6.73
CA PRO A 47 -4.63 -5.75 -6.83
C PRO A 47 -3.76 -6.55 -5.85
N ALA A 48 -2.51 -6.85 -6.24
CA ALA A 48 -1.62 -7.72 -5.44
C ALA A 48 -1.33 -7.11 -4.06
N GLU A 49 -1.36 -5.79 -3.96
CA GLU A 49 -1.18 -5.01 -2.74
C GLU A 49 -2.26 -5.26 -1.68
N ARG A 50 -3.37 -5.90 -2.03
CA ARG A 50 -4.39 -6.36 -1.09
C ARG A 50 -4.05 -7.69 -0.43
N PHE A 51 -2.90 -8.29 -0.74
CA PHE A 51 -2.57 -9.63 -0.27
C PHE A 51 -1.11 -9.71 0.17
N ALA A 52 -0.88 -10.31 1.33
CA ALA A 52 0.42 -10.81 1.70
C ALA A 52 0.56 -12.24 1.17
N ILE A 53 1.74 -12.59 0.69
CA ILE A 53 2.06 -13.95 0.26
C ILE A 53 3.22 -14.47 1.10
N TYR A 54 3.06 -15.70 1.59
CA TYR A 54 4.02 -16.37 2.45
C TYR A 54 4.48 -17.68 1.81
N LEU A 55 5.78 -17.93 1.81
CA LEU A 55 6.35 -19.21 1.49
C LEU A 55 6.22 -20.16 2.68
N LYS A 56 5.58 -21.31 2.47
CA LYS A 56 5.45 -22.35 3.49
C LYS A 56 6.64 -23.29 3.42
N VAL A 57 7.63 -23.05 4.28
CA VAL A 57 8.78 -23.93 4.47
C VAL A 57 8.38 -25.26 5.15
N GLN A 58 9.11 -26.34 4.87
CA GLN A 58 8.83 -27.67 5.44
C GLN A 58 8.96 -27.70 6.97
N THR A 59 9.86 -26.89 7.52
CA THR A 59 10.11 -26.76 8.96
C THR A 59 10.32 -25.30 9.33
N GLY A 60 9.60 -24.79 10.33
CA GLY A 60 9.71 -23.41 10.78
C GLY A 60 8.47 -22.57 10.51
N GLN A 61 8.59 -21.27 10.74
CA GLN A 61 7.52 -20.30 10.46
C GLN A 61 7.49 -19.96 8.97
N PRO A 62 6.30 -19.70 8.39
CA PRO A 62 6.21 -19.21 7.01
C PRO A 62 6.99 -17.91 6.81
N GLU A 63 7.70 -17.81 5.69
CA GLU A 63 8.49 -16.64 5.34
C GLU A 63 7.66 -15.69 4.48
N ARG A 64 7.53 -14.42 4.87
CA ARG A 64 6.85 -13.40 4.07
C ARG A 64 7.70 -13.07 2.85
N LEU A 65 7.08 -13.06 1.67
CA LEU A 65 7.73 -12.61 0.44
C LEU A 65 7.25 -11.19 0.10
N ASP A 66 8.20 -10.26 -0.07
CA ASP A 66 7.89 -8.91 -0.54
C ASP A 66 7.41 -8.93 -2.00
N LEU A 67 6.56 -7.98 -2.38
CA LEU A 67 5.89 -7.96 -3.69
C LEU A 67 6.88 -7.93 -4.87
N ASP A 68 8.00 -7.23 -4.70
CA ASP A 68 9.01 -7.05 -5.75
C ASP A 68 10.23 -7.96 -5.56
N ALA A 69 10.33 -8.66 -4.43
CA ALA A 69 11.38 -9.64 -4.20
C ALA A 69 11.16 -10.87 -5.08
N LYS A 70 12.19 -11.24 -5.85
CA LYS A 70 12.18 -12.40 -6.75
C LYS A 70 12.54 -13.67 -5.97
N ILE A 71 11.80 -14.74 -6.22
CA ILE A 71 12.05 -16.08 -5.70
C ILE A 71 12.27 -17.08 -6.84
N ASP A 72 13.24 -17.98 -6.64
CA ASP A 72 13.55 -19.07 -7.56
C ASP A 72 12.71 -20.31 -7.20
N LEU A 73 11.69 -20.58 -8.02
CA LEU A 73 10.75 -21.69 -7.91
C LEU A 73 11.37 -23.05 -8.27
N ALA A 74 12.56 -23.07 -8.88
CA ALA A 74 13.26 -24.32 -9.20
C ALA A 74 13.94 -24.95 -7.96
N ARG A 75 13.98 -24.23 -6.83
CA ARG A 75 14.56 -24.73 -5.58
C ARG A 75 13.67 -25.82 -4.96
N PRO A 76 14.23 -26.97 -4.58
CA PRO A 76 13.48 -28.02 -3.90
C PRO A 76 12.80 -27.52 -2.61
N GLY A 77 11.50 -27.76 -2.45
CA GLY A 77 10.74 -27.36 -1.27
C GLY A 77 10.08 -25.98 -1.35
N ILE A 78 10.13 -25.30 -2.52
CA ILE A 78 9.52 -23.99 -2.78
C ILE A 78 8.29 -24.13 -3.70
N GLU A 79 7.33 -24.96 -3.29
CA GLU A 79 6.13 -25.22 -4.12
C GLU A 79 4.84 -24.73 -3.45
N ARG A 80 4.90 -24.17 -2.23
CA ARG A 80 3.71 -23.91 -1.43
C ARG A 80 3.68 -22.51 -0.87
N PHE A 81 2.72 -21.74 -1.34
CA PHE A 81 2.43 -20.41 -0.88
C PHE A 81 1.06 -20.35 -0.22
N VAL A 82 0.94 -19.46 0.75
CA VAL A 82 -0.33 -19.10 1.36
C VAL A 82 -0.48 -17.59 1.20
N THR A 83 -1.63 -17.17 0.71
CA THR A 83 -2.00 -15.77 0.69
C THR A 83 -2.84 -15.45 1.91
N LEU A 84 -2.62 -14.27 2.46
CA LEU A 84 -3.49 -13.68 3.46
C LEU A 84 -3.97 -12.37 2.85
N PRO A 85 -5.29 -12.15 2.74
CA PRO A 85 -5.79 -10.82 2.45
C PRO A 85 -5.26 -9.86 3.51
N LEU A 86 -4.68 -8.75 3.06
CA LEU A 86 -4.29 -7.63 3.92
C LEU A 86 -5.52 -6.85 4.41
N ASP A 87 -6.72 -7.30 4.01
CA ASP A 87 -8.07 -6.91 4.45
C ASP A 87 -8.30 -7.01 5.98
N GLN A 88 -7.28 -7.32 6.79
CA GLN A 88 -7.34 -7.00 8.22
C GLN A 88 -7.29 -5.49 8.50
N THR A 89 -7.50 -4.63 7.51
CA THR A 89 -8.21 -3.38 7.74
C THR A 89 -9.71 -3.67 7.84
N GLU A 90 -10.15 -3.98 9.07
CA GLU A 90 -11.58 -4.09 9.40
C GLU A 90 -12.34 -2.96 8.68
N GLY A 91 -13.23 -3.27 7.73
CA GLY A 91 -14.12 -2.29 7.12
C GLY A 91 -13.75 -1.69 5.75
N PHE A 92 -12.66 -2.09 5.10
CA PHE A 92 -12.43 -1.71 3.69
C PHE A 92 -13.49 -2.33 2.76
N ARG A 93 -14.15 -1.52 1.91
CA ARG A 93 -15.25 -1.96 1.02
C ARG A 93 -15.10 -1.48 -0.43
N ASP A 94 -13.93 -0.94 -0.78
CA ASP A 94 -13.63 -0.36 -2.09
C ASP A 94 -14.63 0.73 -2.56
N ARG A 95 -15.18 1.51 -1.62
CA ARG A 95 -16.15 2.57 -1.90
C ARG A 95 -15.57 3.71 -2.74
N ARG A 96 -16.32 4.14 -3.75
CA ARG A 96 -16.01 5.25 -4.67
C ARG A 96 -17.19 6.23 -4.78
N GLU A 97 -17.55 6.84 -3.66
CA GLU A 97 -18.81 7.60 -3.50
C GLU A 97 -18.74 9.03 -4.07
N PHE A 98 -17.54 9.50 -4.44
CA PHE A 98 -17.34 10.76 -5.15
C PHE A 98 -16.17 10.65 -6.13
N VAL A 99 -16.00 11.69 -6.96
CA VAL A 99 -14.97 11.75 -8.00
C VAL A 99 -13.91 12.77 -7.61
N LEU A 100 -12.65 12.41 -7.85
CA LEU A 100 -11.48 13.29 -7.69
C LEU A 100 -10.94 13.72 -9.05
N PRO A 101 -10.10 14.77 -9.10
CA PRO A 101 -9.28 15.08 -10.27
C PRO A 101 -8.48 13.87 -10.76
N GLN A 102 -8.22 13.82 -12.06
CA GLN A 102 -7.53 12.71 -12.72
C GLN A 102 -6.16 12.42 -12.10
N GLU A 103 -5.37 13.45 -11.82
CA GLU A 103 -4.03 13.31 -11.23
C GLU A 103 -4.05 12.62 -9.85
N ASP A 104 -5.08 12.90 -9.05
CA ASP A 104 -5.23 12.28 -7.72
C ASP A 104 -5.61 10.80 -7.84
N ILE A 105 -6.49 10.46 -8.78
CA ILE A 105 -6.86 9.07 -9.04
C ILE A 105 -5.66 8.28 -9.58
N GLU A 106 -4.87 8.87 -10.47
CA GLU A 106 -3.64 8.24 -10.99
C GLU A 106 -2.64 7.99 -9.86
N TRP A 107 -2.44 8.97 -8.97
CA TRP A 107 -1.58 8.80 -7.80
C TRP A 107 -2.10 7.71 -6.84
N LEU A 108 -3.39 7.71 -6.53
CA LEU A 108 -4.02 6.72 -5.66
C LEU A 108 -3.91 5.31 -6.23
N ASN A 109 -4.13 5.13 -7.53
CA ASN A 109 -4.02 3.83 -8.20
C ASN A 109 -2.57 3.35 -8.35
N GLY A 110 -1.60 4.27 -8.42
CA GLY A 110 -0.17 3.95 -8.42
C GLY A 110 0.41 3.71 -7.02
N SER A 111 -0.36 4.00 -5.97
CA SER A 111 0.02 3.81 -4.58
C SER A 111 -0.18 2.35 -4.16
N PRO A 112 0.69 1.78 -3.32
CA PRO A 112 0.48 0.43 -2.80
C PRO A 112 -0.65 0.34 -1.77
N HIS A 113 -1.24 1.47 -1.38
CA HIS A 113 -2.26 1.52 -0.34
C HIS A 113 -3.65 1.27 -0.91
N CYS A 114 -4.45 0.49 -0.18
CA CYS A 114 -5.89 0.46 -0.45
C CYS A 114 -6.50 1.80 -0.08
N PHE A 115 -7.48 2.24 -0.87
CA PHE A 115 -8.15 3.50 -0.61
C PHE A 115 -9.65 3.46 -0.87
N GLU A 116 -10.39 4.31 -0.15
CA GLU A 116 -11.81 4.57 -0.37
C GLU A 116 -12.06 6.06 -0.53
N LEU A 117 -13.08 6.37 -1.32
CA LEU A 117 -13.66 7.70 -1.44
C LEU A 117 -15.04 7.63 -0.76
N VAL A 118 -15.13 8.15 0.45
CA VAL A 118 -16.30 8.02 1.33
C VAL A 118 -16.97 9.38 1.52
N ALA A 119 -18.29 9.42 1.41
CA ALA A 119 -19.13 10.58 1.59
C ALA A 119 -20.14 10.35 2.74
N GLU A 120 -19.93 11.03 3.86
CA GLU A 120 -20.81 10.93 5.05
C GLU A 120 -21.31 12.32 5.44
N GLY A 121 -22.63 12.51 5.46
CA GLY A 121 -23.22 13.79 5.90
C GLY A 121 -22.79 15.01 5.08
N GLY A 122 -22.41 14.82 3.81
CA GLY A 122 -21.87 15.88 2.94
C GLY A 122 -20.36 16.14 3.11
N VAL A 123 -19.69 15.43 4.00
CA VAL A 123 -18.23 15.44 4.15
C VAL A 123 -17.62 14.39 3.24
N LEU A 124 -16.75 14.82 2.34
CA LEU A 124 -16.01 13.93 1.43
C LEU A 124 -14.64 13.63 2.03
N ARG A 125 -14.26 12.35 2.11
CA ARG A 125 -12.93 11.95 2.56
C ARG A 125 -12.28 10.90 1.68
N VAL A 126 -10.97 11.06 1.50
CA VAL A 126 -10.11 10.02 0.96
C VAL A 126 -9.51 9.27 2.13
N VAL A 127 -9.79 7.97 2.23
CA VAL A 127 -9.24 7.09 3.27
C VAL A 127 -8.16 6.22 2.63
N LEU A 128 -6.94 6.25 3.17
CA LEU A 128 -5.87 5.32 2.86
C LEU A 128 -5.69 4.34 4.02
N TYR A 129 -5.59 3.07 3.68
CA TYR A 129 -5.46 1.97 4.63
C TYR A 129 -4.01 1.55 4.78
N ASP A 130 -3.64 1.11 5.99
CA ASP A 130 -2.31 0.57 6.32
C ASP A 130 -1.13 1.52 6.00
N PHE A 131 -1.35 2.82 6.16
CA PHE A 131 -0.36 3.86 5.88
C PHE A 131 0.86 3.76 6.80
N PRO A 132 2.11 3.83 6.28
CA PRO A 132 3.32 3.66 7.07
C PRO A 132 3.54 4.81 8.05
N ILE A 133 3.86 4.46 9.29
CA ILE A 133 4.15 5.40 10.37
C ILE A 133 5.65 5.31 10.74
N PRO A 134 6.38 6.44 10.80
CA PRO A 134 7.82 6.42 11.02
C PRO A 134 8.20 5.84 12.40
N PRO A 135 9.42 5.32 12.55
CA PRO A 135 9.91 4.84 13.83
C PRO A 135 9.89 5.94 14.89
N GLY A 136 9.37 5.63 16.09
CA GLY A 136 9.21 6.59 17.19
C GLY A 136 7.78 6.67 17.72
N TYR A 137 6.82 6.10 17.00
CA TYR A 137 5.46 5.84 17.47
C TYR A 137 5.30 4.40 17.97
N GLN A 138 4.23 4.16 18.73
CA GLN A 138 3.87 2.84 19.26
C GLN A 138 3.39 1.86 18.18
N CYS A 139 2.82 2.37 17.09
CA CYS A 139 2.48 1.58 15.91
C CYS A 139 3.44 1.88 14.75
N ARG A 140 3.45 0.99 13.76
CA ARG A 140 4.22 1.13 12.51
C ARG A 140 3.33 1.41 11.30
N HIS A 141 2.02 1.19 11.44
CA HIS A 141 1.02 1.43 10.42
C HIS A 141 -0.26 1.97 11.08
N ALA A 142 -1.01 2.77 10.34
CA ALA A 142 -2.33 3.25 10.71
C ALA A 142 -3.15 3.59 9.46
N ASP A 143 -4.47 3.53 9.55
CA ASP A 143 -5.34 4.13 8.54
C ASP A 143 -5.26 5.66 8.66
N VAL A 144 -5.25 6.35 7.53
CA VAL A 144 -5.26 7.80 7.46
C VAL A 144 -6.37 8.28 6.53
N ASN A 145 -6.97 9.41 6.83
CA ASN A 145 -7.85 10.08 5.87
C ASN A 145 -7.60 11.58 5.82
N VAL A 146 -8.04 12.19 4.73
CA VAL A 146 -8.07 13.63 4.51
C VAL A 146 -9.45 14.05 4.05
N ARG A 147 -9.87 15.25 4.45
CA ARG A 147 -11.15 15.84 4.03
C ARG A 147 -10.95 16.61 2.72
N ILE A 148 -11.84 16.38 1.77
CA ILE A 148 -11.90 17.10 0.50
C ILE A 148 -12.94 18.21 0.64
N GLU A 149 -12.46 19.45 0.63
CA GLU A 149 -13.31 20.64 0.74
C GLU A 149 -13.88 21.05 -0.62
N SER A 150 -15.00 21.76 -0.59
CA SER A 150 -15.61 22.33 -1.80
C SER A 150 -14.62 23.27 -2.50
N GLY A 151 -14.37 23.04 -3.78
CA GLY A 151 -13.43 23.84 -4.59
C GLY A 151 -12.01 23.25 -4.64
N TYR A 152 -11.77 22.08 -4.07
CA TYR A 152 -10.58 21.28 -4.36
C TYR A 152 -10.49 20.96 -5.87
N PRO A 153 -9.32 21.06 -6.54
CA PRO A 153 -7.96 21.18 -5.98
C PRO A 153 -7.46 22.62 -5.71
N ASP A 154 -8.24 23.65 -6.01
CA ASP A 154 -7.82 25.04 -5.71
C ASP A 154 -7.97 25.39 -4.23
N THR A 155 -8.84 24.66 -3.52
CA THR A 155 -9.03 24.77 -2.08
C THR A 155 -8.08 23.83 -1.33
N GLN A 156 -7.45 24.37 -0.28
CA GLN A 156 -6.44 23.71 0.50
C GLN A 156 -6.96 22.49 1.29
N ILE A 157 -6.10 21.46 1.38
CA ILE A 157 -6.15 20.44 2.43
C ILE A 157 -5.11 20.78 3.52
N ASP A 158 -5.53 20.79 4.79
CA ASP A 158 -4.71 21.22 5.94
C ASP A 158 -4.79 20.31 7.18
N MET A 159 -5.47 19.18 7.08
CA MET A 159 -5.65 18.23 8.17
C MET A 159 -5.41 16.81 7.70
N VAL A 160 -4.92 15.99 8.63
CA VAL A 160 -4.92 14.52 8.51
C VAL A 160 -5.61 13.92 9.72
N TYR A 161 -6.30 12.81 9.50
CA TYR A 161 -7.03 12.07 10.52
C TYR A 161 -6.46 10.66 10.56
N VAL A 162 -6.16 10.13 11.75
CA VAL A 162 -5.42 8.88 11.90
C VAL A 162 -6.18 7.89 12.79
N HIS A 163 -6.22 6.63 12.40
CA HIS A 163 -6.85 5.55 13.15
C HIS A 163 -6.01 4.25 13.05
N PRO A 164 -5.63 3.60 14.17
CA PRO A 164 -5.84 4.03 15.55
C PRO A 164 -5.07 5.32 15.86
N ALA A 165 -5.43 5.98 16.97
CA ALA A 165 -4.76 7.20 17.41
C ALA A 165 -3.25 6.94 17.62
N LEU A 166 -2.42 7.82 17.07
CA LEU A 166 -0.98 7.74 17.27
C LEU A 166 -0.61 8.16 18.68
N ALA A 167 0.35 7.42 19.24
CA ALA A 167 1.02 7.75 20.48
C ALA A 167 2.52 7.57 20.29
N ARG A 168 3.31 8.50 20.82
CA ARG A 168 4.77 8.42 20.77
C ARG A 168 5.27 7.29 21.67
N ALA A 169 6.32 6.61 21.25
CA ALA A 169 6.95 5.54 22.02
C ALA A 169 7.75 6.09 23.22
N ASP A 170 8.16 7.37 23.18
CA ASP A 170 8.82 8.07 24.29
C ASP A 170 7.83 8.61 25.35
N GLY A 171 6.53 8.36 25.18
CA GLY A 171 5.48 8.76 26.11
C GLY A 171 5.13 10.25 26.08
N LYS A 172 5.77 11.05 25.22
CA LYS A 172 5.46 12.49 25.12
C LYS A 172 4.12 12.71 24.45
N PRO A 173 3.38 13.77 24.84
CA PRO A 173 2.12 14.10 24.20
C PRO A 173 2.35 14.60 22.77
N ILE A 174 1.35 14.38 21.92
CA ILE A 174 1.31 14.93 20.57
C ILE A 174 0.49 16.23 20.63
N GLY A 175 1.04 17.31 20.09
CA GLY A 175 0.39 18.62 20.10
C GLY A 175 -0.74 18.75 19.08
N ALA A 176 -1.72 19.61 19.37
CA ALA A 176 -2.81 19.99 18.45
C ALA A 176 -3.52 18.78 17.81
N ILE A 177 -3.94 17.85 18.67
CA ILE A 177 -4.81 16.72 18.34
C ILE A 177 -6.21 16.89 18.93
N SER A 178 -7.21 16.30 18.28
CA SER A 178 -8.58 16.20 18.80
C SER A 178 -9.26 14.95 18.25
N GLY A 179 -10.39 14.53 18.83
CA GLY A 179 -11.22 13.46 18.26
C GLY A 179 -12.06 13.95 17.09
N ASP A 180 -12.39 13.03 16.19
CA ASP A 180 -13.28 13.25 15.05
C ASP A 180 -14.02 11.95 14.72
N ASP A 181 -15.34 12.04 14.61
CA ASP A 181 -16.21 10.92 14.25
C ASP A 181 -16.42 10.90 12.74
N PHE A 182 -16.08 9.76 12.12
CA PHE A 182 -16.31 9.55 10.69
C PHE A 182 -16.39 8.07 10.36
N ASP A 183 -17.39 7.70 9.55
CA ASP A 183 -17.57 6.34 9.04
C ASP A 183 -17.65 5.29 10.16
N GLY A 184 -18.35 5.65 11.23
CA GLY A 184 -18.51 4.82 12.44
C GLY A 184 -17.23 4.59 13.26
N ARG A 185 -16.14 5.32 12.97
CA ARG A 185 -14.88 5.25 13.72
C ARG A 185 -14.51 6.57 14.37
N GLN A 186 -13.73 6.44 15.44
CA GLN A 186 -13.07 7.55 16.12
C GLN A 186 -11.67 7.75 15.53
N TRP A 187 -11.43 8.93 14.97
CA TRP A 187 -10.18 9.33 14.36
C TRP A 187 -9.47 10.37 15.23
N GLN A 188 -8.15 10.27 15.29
CA GLN A 188 -7.30 11.32 15.85
C GLN A 188 -7.04 12.36 14.77
N ARG A 189 -7.65 13.53 14.88
CA ARG A 189 -7.44 14.67 13.98
C ARG A 189 -6.17 15.41 14.34
N TRP A 190 -5.28 15.60 13.37
CA TRP A 190 -4.09 16.43 13.45
C TRP A 190 -4.31 17.71 12.65
N SER A 191 -4.29 18.85 13.35
CA SER A 191 -4.39 20.17 12.71
C SER A 191 -2.99 20.72 12.51
N ARG A 192 -2.57 20.89 11.25
CA ARG A 192 -1.27 21.46 10.90
C ARG A 192 -1.48 22.41 9.72
N HIS A 193 -1.78 23.67 10.03
CA HIS A 193 -2.00 24.66 8.98
C HIS A 193 -0.70 24.95 8.21
N ARG A 194 -0.84 25.10 6.89
CA ARG A 194 0.22 25.68 6.06
C ARG A 194 0.46 27.13 6.47
N THR A 195 1.71 27.58 6.41
CA THR A 195 2.07 28.96 6.75
C THR A 195 1.91 29.86 5.54
N GLY A 196 1.84 31.18 5.75
CA GLY A 196 1.81 32.14 4.64
C GLY A 196 3.07 32.12 3.77
N GLU A 197 4.19 31.62 4.30
CA GLU A 197 5.45 31.42 3.54
C GLU A 197 5.39 30.17 2.65
N ASN A 198 4.62 29.16 3.04
CA ASN A 198 4.46 27.90 2.29
C ASN A 198 2.97 27.55 2.13
N PRO A 199 2.18 28.41 1.45
CA PRO A 199 0.75 28.21 1.31
C PRO A 199 0.44 27.04 0.38
N TRP A 200 -0.82 26.59 0.39
CA TRP A 200 -1.34 25.79 -0.72
C TRP A 200 -1.21 26.57 -2.02
N ARG A 201 -0.79 25.90 -3.08
CA ARG A 201 -0.62 26.48 -4.42
C ARG A 201 -1.73 25.94 -5.33
N PRO A 202 -2.78 26.74 -5.60
CA PRO A 202 -3.85 26.34 -6.51
C PRO A 202 -3.30 25.90 -7.87
N GLY A 203 -3.85 24.81 -8.41
CA GLY A 203 -3.37 24.18 -9.65
C GLY A 203 -1.98 23.52 -9.59
N VAL A 204 -1.34 23.43 -8.41
CA VAL A 204 -0.01 22.79 -8.25
C VAL A 204 -0.02 21.74 -7.13
N ASP A 205 -0.64 22.05 -5.99
CA ASP A 205 -0.76 21.09 -4.89
C ASP A 205 -1.98 20.19 -5.08
N ASN A 206 -1.86 18.95 -4.63
CA ASN A 206 -2.85 17.88 -4.80
C ASN A 206 -2.73 16.87 -3.64
N LEU A 207 -3.38 15.70 -3.73
CA LEU A 207 -3.27 14.68 -2.68
C LEU A 207 -1.83 14.22 -2.48
N ALA A 208 -1.09 13.98 -3.56
CA ALA A 208 0.27 13.48 -3.49
C ALA A 208 1.18 14.44 -2.70
N THR A 209 1.12 15.75 -3.01
CA THR A 209 1.94 16.73 -2.29
C THR A 209 1.48 16.93 -0.85
N HIS A 210 0.18 16.76 -0.57
CA HIS A 210 -0.34 16.81 0.79
C HIS A 210 0.09 15.59 1.62
N PHE A 211 0.04 14.37 1.08
CA PHE A 211 0.49 13.18 1.80
C PHE A 211 1.99 13.19 2.05
N GLY A 212 2.81 13.72 1.13
CA GLY A 212 4.22 13.99 1.41
C GLY A 212 4.43 14.97 2.58
N LEU A 213 3.54 15.95 2.75
CA LEU A 213 3.55 16.85 3.90
C LEU A 213 3.09 16.17 5.20
N VAL A 214 2.12 15.25 5.12
CA VAL A 214 1.67 14.42 6.25
C VAL A 214 2.81 13.56 6.80
N GLU A 215 3.58 12.90 5.93
CA GLU A 215 4.78 12.14 6.35
C GLU A 215 5.77 13.04 7.09
N HIS A 216 6.01 14.25 6.56
CA HIS A 216 6.85 15.24 7.21
C HIS A 216 6.30 15.66 8.59
N TRP A 217 4.98 15.81 8.74
CA TRP A 217 4.38 16.12 10.04
C TRP A 217 4.61 15.02 11.07
N PHE A 218 4.43 13.75 10.69
CA PHE A 218 4.69 12.62 11.58
C PHE A 218 6.15 12.55 11.98
N ALA A 219 7.08 12.75 11.04
CA ALA A 219 8.51 12.77 11.36
C ALA A 219 8.89 13.96 12.25
N ASN A 220 8.41 15.17 11.93
CA ASN A 220 8.77 16.39 12.66
C ASN A 220 8.21 16.42 14.09
N GLU A 221 7.05 15.82 14.34
CA GLU A 221 6.50 15.71 15.69
C GLU A 221 7.44 14.95 16.64
N LEU A 222 8.17 13.94 16.15
CA LEU A 222 9.13 13.19 16.96
C LEU A 222 10.35 14.04 17.38
N ASN A 223 10.65 15.10 16.63
CA ASN A 223 11.72 16.05 16.97
C ASN A 223 11.28 17.06 18.04
N LYS A 224 9.98 17.13 18.38
CA LYS A 224 9.49 18.03 19.42
C LYS A 224 9.83 17.49 20.80
N GLY A 225 10.29 18.40 21.65
CA GLY A 225 10.74 18.19 23.02
C GLY A 225 9.67 17.66 23.95
#